data_AF-A0A5D0GW02-F1
#
_entry.id   AF-A0A5D0GW02-F1
#
_cell.length_a   1.000
_cell.length_b   1.000
_cell.length_c   1.000
_cell.angle_alpha   90.00
_cell.angle_beta   90.00
_cell.angle_gamma   90.00
#
_symmetry.space_group_name_H-M   'P 1'
#
loop_
_entity.id
_entity.type
_entity.pdbx_description
1 polymer ?
#
loop_
_entity_poly.entity_id
_entity_poly.type
_entity_poly.pdbx_seq_one_letter_code
_entity_poly.pdbx_strand_id
1 'polypeptide(L)'
;MKHYTSINDIDNIDSWIEEAKALKLMPLKHIDLGKNKTLGLLFFNSSLRTRLSTQKAALNLGMNPIVMNVSGDAWGLEFEDGTVMNGNTAEH
;
A
#
# COMPACT_ATOMS: atom_id res chain seq x y z
N MET A 1 -9.37 -2.22 12.25
CA MET A 1 -9.01 -1.03 11.46
C MET A 1 -9.56 -1.14 10.04
N LYS A 2 -10.26 -0.12 9.52
CA LYS A 2 -10.76 -0.09 8.13
C LYS A 2 -9.78 0.63 7.18
N HIS A 3 -9.12 1.69 7.67
CA HIS A 3 -8.12 2.48 6.95
C HIS A 3 -6.99 2.90 7.91
N TYR A 4 -5.81 3.20 7.35
CA TYR A 4 -4.67 3.78 8.07
C TYR A 4 -4.13 4.96 7.27
N THR A 5 -4.41 6.17 7.75
CA THR A 5 -4.10 7.45 7.10
C THR A 5 -3.45 8.44 8.06
N SER A 6 -3.64 8.26 9.37
CA SER A 6 -3.11 9.10 10.43
C SER A 6 -2.70 8.26 11.64
N ILE A 7 -1.83 8.82 12.49
CA ILE A 7 -1.50 8.23 13.79
C ILE A 7 -2.73 8.14 14.71
N ASN A 8 -3.80 8.88 14.45
CA ASN A 8 -5.02 8.76 15.24
C ASN A 8 -5.86 7.53 14.89
N ASP A 9 -5.50 6.80 13.82
CA ASP A 9 -6.19 5.56 13.44
C ASP A 9 -5.74 4.38 14.30
N ILE A 10 -4.64 4.51 15.06
CA ILE A 10 -4.11 3.43 15.89
C ILE A 10 -4.72 3.43 17.29
N ASP A 11 -4.98 2.23 17.81
CA ASP A 11 -5.59 2.08 19.14
C ASP A 11 -4.56 2.35 20.26
N ASN A 12 -3.36 1.79 20.15
CA ASN A 12 -2.31 1.91 21.17
C ASN A 12 -0.91 1.76 20.54
N ILE A 13 -0.11 2.83 20.63
CA ILE A 13 1.23 2.89 20.01
C ILE A 13 2.23 1.91 20.62
N ASP A 14 2.19 1.69 21.93
CA ASP A 14 3.15 0.83 22.62
C ASP A 14 2.99 -0.62 22.19
N SER A 15 1.73 -1.08 22.05
CA SER A 15 1.43 -2.42 21.55
C SER A 15 1.95 -2.65 20.13
N TRP A 16 1.85 -1.65 19.25
CA TRP A 16 2.32 -1.72 17.87
C TRP A 16 3.85 -1.74 17.80
N ILE A 17 4.53 -1.02 18.70
CA ILE A 17 6.00 -1.03 18.79
C ILE A 17 6.49 -2.43 19.20
N GLU A 18 5.84 -3.05 20.19
CA GLU A 18 6.20 -4.41 20.61
C GLU A 18 5.93 -5.45 19.51
N GLU A 19 4.82 -5.32 18.79
CA GLU A 19 4.54 -6.16 17.62
C GLU A 19 5.61 -5.97 16.53
N ALA A 20 6.00 -4.73 16.22
CA ALA A 20 7.04 -4.44 15.24
C ALA A 20 8.40 -5.05 15.62
N LYS A 21 8.77 -5.03 16.91
CA LYS A 21 9.98 -5.70 17.41
C LYS A 21 9.89 -7.22 17.23
N ALA A 22 8.75 -7.82 17.54
CA ALA A 22 8.54 -9.25 17.35
C ALA A 22 8.61 -9.66 15.88
N LEU A 23 8.00 -8.88 14.98
CA LEU A 23 8.08 -9.08 13.53
C LEU A 23 9.50 -8.91 13.00
N LYS A 24 10.30 -8.00 13.57
CA LYS A 24 11.72 -7.86 13.20
C LYS A 24 12.52 -9.12 13.52
N LEU A 25 12.23 -9.80 14.63
CA LEU A 25 12.89 -11.06 15.00
C LEU A 25 12.42 -12.26 14.17
N MET A 26 11.12 -12.32 13.85
CA MET A 26 10.51 -13.40 13.08
C MET A 26 9.67 -12.85 11.92
N PRO A 27 10.29 -12.36 10.83
CA PRO A 27 9.59 -11.64 9.77
C PRO A 27 8.59 -12.48 8.98
N LEU A 28 8.75 -13.81 8.98
CA LEU A 28 7.86 -14.74 8.27
C LEU A 28 6.88 -15.47 9.20
N LYS A 29 6.77 -15.05 10.47
CA LYS A 29 5.89 -15.68 11.47
C LYS A 29 4.43 -15.78 11.01
N HIS A 30 3.98 -14.84 10.21
CA HIS A 30 2.60 -14.71 9.75
C HIS A 30 2.45 -14.86 8.22
N ILE A 31 3.31 -15.66 7.59
CA ILE A 31 3.33 -15.84 6.13
C ILE A 31 1.99 -16.34 5.56
N ASP A 32 1.16 -17.03 6.33
CA ASP A 32 -0.14 -17.50 5.84
C ASP A 32 -1.28 -16.46 5.98
N LEU A 33 -1.05 -15.36 6.71
CA LEU A 33 -2.08 -14.37 7.02
C LEU A 33 -2.67 -13.70 5.78
N GLY A 34 -1.82 -13.43 4.80
CA GLY A 34 -2.14 -12.77 3.55
C GLY A 34 -2.30 -13.72 2.36
N LYS A 35 -2.37 -15.04 2.61
CA LYS A 35 -2.48 -16.04 1.54
C LYS A 35 -3.68 -15.72 0.63
N ASN A 36 -3.42 -15.70 -0.67
CA ASN A 36 -4.40 -15.35 -1.71
C ASN A 36 -5.00 -13.93 -1.57
N LYS A 37 -4.35 -13.02 -0.85
CA LYS A 37 -4.70 -11.59 -0.81
C LYS A 37 -3.74 -10.80 -1.69
N THR A 38 -4.27 -9.81 -2.39
CA THR A 38 -3.51 -8.94 -3.28
C THR A 38 -3.45 -7.53 -2.68
N LEU A 39 -2.26 -6.94 -2.65
CA LEU A 39 -2.06 -5.55 -2.22
C LEU A 39 -1.73 -4.67 -3.44
N GLY A 40 -2.60 -3.73 -3.76
CA GLY A 40 -2.32 -2.70 -4.77
C GLY A 40 -1.52 -1.54 -4.20
N LEU A 41 -0.41 -1.18 -4.84
CA LEU A 41 0.45 -0.06 -4.47
C LEU A 41 0.47 0.97 -5.59
N LEU A 42 -0.22 2.09 -5.35
CA LEU A 42 -0.33 3.22 -6.28
C LEU A 42 0.66 4.32 -5.90
N PHE A 43 1.61 4.61 -6.79
CA PHE A 43 2.60 5.66 -6.60
C PHE A 43 2.34 6.82 -7.57
N PHE A 44 1.90 7.96 -7.03
CA PHE A 44 1.80 9.22 -7.77
C PHE A 44 3.15 9.92 -7.93
N ASN A 45 4.08 9.63 -7.01
CA ASN A 45 5.45 10.14 -7.01
C ASN A 45 6.42 8.96 -6.83
N SER A 46 7.62 9.09 -7.37
CA SER A 46 8.64 8.07 -7.23
C SER A 46 9.08 7.92 -5.77
N SER A 47 9.13 6.69 -5.27
CA SER A 47 9.67 6.39 -3.94
C SER A 47 10.26 4.99 -3.90
N LEU A 48 11.59 4.89 -3.88
CA LEU A 48 12.29 3.61 -3.83
C LEU A 48 12.08 2.89 -2.49
N ARG A 49 12.24 3.62 -1.37
CA ARG A 49 12.16 3.02 -0.03
C ARG A 49 10.76 2.51 0.27
N THR A 50 9.73 3.33 0.06
CA THR A 50 8.34 2.93 0.31
C THR A 50 7.92 1.76 -0.56
N ARG A 51 8.34 1.74 -1.84
CA ARG A 51 8.06 0.63 -2.75
C ARG A 51 8.65 -0.68 -2.23
N LEU A 52 9.97 -0.70 -1.99
CA LEU A 52 10.65 -1.93 -1.57
C LEU A 52 10.20 -2.41 -0.19
N SER A 53 10.06 -1.50 0.79
CA SER A 53 9.66 -1.88 2.15
C SER A 53 8.24 -2.45 2.16
N THR A 54 7.30 -1.82 1.45
CA THR A 54 5.89 -2.25 1.44
C THR A 54 5.70 -3.54 0.67
N GLN A 55 6.38 -3.71 -0.47
CA GLN A 55 6.39 -4.99 -1.19
C GLN A 55 6.96 -6.11 -0.31
N LYS A 56 8.08 -5.86 0.38
CA LYS A 56 8.69 -6.86 1.27
C LYS A 56 7.77 -7.22 2.43
N ALA A 57 7.09 -6.24 3.03
CA ALA A 57 6.12 -6.46 4.10
C ALA A 57 4.94 -7.31 3.62
N ALA A 58 4.39 -7.04 2.44
CA ALA A 58 3.33 -7.84 1.84
C ALA A 58 3.78 -9.31 1.61
N LEU A 59 4.98 -9.51 1.05
CA LEU A 59 5.56 -10.83 0.84
C LEU A 59 5.82 -11.58 2.16
N ASN A 60 6.23 -10.88 3.22
CA ASN A 60 6.42 -11.47 4.55
C ASN A 60 5.12 -12.04 5.14
N LEU A 61 3.98 -11.47 4.76
CA LEU A 61 2.64 -11.91 5.13
C LEU A 61 2.03 -12.87 4.10
N GLY A 62 2.77 -13.29 3.06
CA GLY A 62 2.30 -14.17 1.98
C GLY A 62 1.25 -13.56 1.05
N MET A 63 1.20 -12.22 0.96
CA MET A 63 0.36 -11.50 0.00
C MET A 63 1.03 -11.41 -1.38
N ASN A 64 0.23 -11.07 -2.40
CA ASN A 64 0.67 -10.74 -3.75
C ASN A 64 0.66 -9.21 -3.95
N PRO A 65 1.81 -8.50 -3.88
CA PRO A 65 1.84 -7.07 -4.14
C PRO A 65 1.85 -6.76 -5.66
N ILE A 66 1.06 -5.78 -6.08
CA ILE A 66 1.06 -5.21 -7.44
C ILE A 66 1.42 -3.74 -7.32
N VAL A 67 2.40 -3.27 -8.12
CA VAL A 67 2.85 -1.88 -8.11
C VAL A 67 2.46 -1.19 -9.41
N MET A 68 1.92 0.02 -9.31
CA MET A 68 1.58 0.87 -10.44
C MET A 68 2.07 2.29 -10.17
N ASN A 69 2.71 2.90 -11.17
CA ASN A 69 3.13 4.30 -11.14
C ASN A 69 2.15 5.12 -11.97
N VAL A 70 1.41 6.01 -11.31
CA VAL A 70 0.37 6.79 -11.98
C VAL A 70 0.98 7.88 -12.88
N SER A 71 2.13 8.42 -12.49
CA SER A 71 2.78 9.53 -13.21
C SER A 71 3.70 9.09 -14.36
N GLY A 72 3.90 7.79 -14.57
CA GLY A 72 4.83 7.27 -15.59
C GLY A 72 4.22 6.24 -16.54
N ASP A 73 3.25 5.43 -16.07
CA ASP A 73 2.72 4.28 -16.80
C ASP A 73 1.18 4.31 -16.95
N ALA A 74 0.49 5.23 -16.27
CA ALA A 74 -0.96 5.32 -16.27
C ALA A 74 -1.43 6.57 -17.01
N TRP A 75 -2.56 6.43 -17.68
CA TRP A 75 -3.35 7.55 -18.19
C TRP A 75 -3.77 8.40 -16.99
N GLY A 76 -3.76 9.73 -17.12
CA GLY A 76 -4.02 10.63 -15.99
C GLY A 76 -5.32 10.25 -15.27
N LEU A 77 -5.27 10.06 -13.96
CA LEU A 77 -6.46 9.80 -13.16
C LEU A 77 -7.22 11.13 -13.00
N GLU A 78 -8.51 11.12 -13.31
CA GLU A 78 -9.42 12.23 -13.03
C GLU A 78 -9.99 12.09 -11.63
N PHE A 79 -9.97 13.19 -10.88
CA PHE A 79 -10.38 13.22 -9.48
C PHE A 79 -11.59 14.12 -9.25
N GLU A 80 -11.99 14.91 -10.25
CA GLU A 80 -13.14 15.80 -10.16
C GLU A 80 -14.45 15.11 -10.56
N ASP A 81 -15.53 15.42 -9.85
CA ASP A 81 -16.86 14.83 -10.08
C ASP A 81 -17.59 15.59 -11.19
N GLY A 82 -18.11 14.88 -12.19
CA GLY A 82 -18.88 15.45 -13.31
C GLY A 82 -18.06 16.08 -14.45
N THR A 83 -16.73 15.93 -14.45
CA THR A 83 -15.85 16.48 -15.49
C THR A 83 -15.92 15.66 -16.77
N VAL A 84 -16.09 16.32 -17.92
CA VAL A 84 -15.98 15.66 -19.23
C VAL A 84 -14.50 15.42 -19.50
N MET A 85 -14.11 14.15 -19.59
CA MET A 85 -12.72 13.71 -19.73
C MET A 85 -12.22 13.88 -21.18
N ASN A 86 -12.18 15.13 -21.65
CA ASN A 86 -11.79 15.52 -23.01
C ASN A 86 -10.31 15.99 -23.12
N GLY A 87 -9.49 15.70 -22.10
CA GLY A 87 -8.09 16.11 -21.97
C GLY A 87 -7.10 14.93 -21.89
N ASN A 88 -6.04 15.07 -21.09
CA ASN A 88 -5.00 14.04 -20.89
C ASN A 88 -5.36 12.97 -19.84
N THR A 89 -6.56 13.04 -19.27
CA THR A 89 -7.06 12.09 -18.26
C THR A 89 -7.88 11.00 -18.95
N ALA A 90 -7.74 9.73 -18.53
CA ALA A 90 -8.46 8.61 -19.17
C ALA A 90 -9.83 8.38 -18.57
N GLU A 91 -10.84 8.35 -19.44
CA GLU A 91 -12.17 7.86 -19.11
C GLU A 91 -12.10 6.39 -18.65
N HIS A 92 -12.70 6.10 -17.51
CA HIS A 92 -12.96 4.75 -17.02
C HIS A 92 -14.46 4.53 -16.87
#